data_AF-A0A0P0C564-F1
#
_entry.id   AF-A0A0P0C564-F1
#
_cell.length_a   1.000
_cell.length_b   1.000
_cell.length_c   1.000
_cell.angle_alpha   90.00
_cell.angle_beta   90.00
_cell.angle_gamma   90.00
#
_symmetry.space_group_name_H-M   'P 1'
#
loop_
_entity.id
_entity.type
_entity.pdbx_description
1 polymer ?
#
loop_
_entity_poly.entity_id
_entity_poly.type
_entity_poly.pdbx_seq_one_letter_code
_entity_poly.pdbx_strand_id
1 'polypeptide(L)' 'MEANDTVLSFYFKSTNPVYTYSLDSQDSRLTQVLEDVRMVRHGNHIFVHLRSEFELERALCFLGHNQKQTKLSASSAA' A
#
# COMPACT_ATOMS: atom_id res chain seq x y z
N MET A 1 6.26 -13.51 -20.80
CA MET A 1 5.71 -12.17 -20.51
C MET A 1 6.07 -11.90 -19.07
N GLU A 2 7.12 -11.12 -18.81
CA GLU A 2 7.55 -10.85 -17.44
C GLU A 2 6.51 -9.94 -16.79
N ALA A 3 5.86 -10.43 -15.74
CA ALA A 3 4.96 -9.62 -14.92
C ALA A 3 5.81 -8.55 -14.23
N ASN A 4 5.74 -7.32 -14.72
CA ASN A 4 6.35 -6.17 -14.05
C ASN A 4 5.43 -5.76 -12.90
N ASP A 5 5.40 -6.58 -11.86
CA ASP A 5 4.67 -6.27 -10.64
C ASP A 5 5.34 -5.11 -9.92
N THR A 6 4.54 -4.14 -9.53
CA THR A 6 4.92 -3.02 -8.69
C THR A 6 4.53 -3.31 -7.25
N VAL A 7 5.50 -3.22 -6.35
CA VAL A 7 5.32 -3.46 -4.92
C VAL A 7 5.19 -2.13 -4.19
N LEU A 8 4.06 -1.90 -3.53
CA LEU A 8 3.81 -0.73 -2.69
C LEU A 8 4.01 -1.12 -1.24
N SER A 9 4.96 -0.48 -0.59
CA SER A 9 5.24 -0.65 0.83
C SER A 9 4.84 0.62 1.57
N PHE A 10 3.87 0.52 2.47
CA PHE A 10 3.32 1.63 3.23
C PHE A 10 4.02 1.74 4.58
N TYR A 11 4.49 2.93 4.94
CA TYR A 11 5.26 3.18 6.17
C TYR A 11 4.57 4.24 7.02
N PHE A 12 4.46 3.98 8.32
CA PHE A 12 3.93 4.94 9.28
C PHE A 12 4.96 5.24 10.38
N LYS A 13 5.72 6.33 10.23
CA LYS A 13 6.76 6.78 11.19
C LYS A 13 7.77 5.70 11.63
N SER A 14 7.88 4.60 10.89
CA SER A 14 8.66 3.40 11.21
C SER A 14 9.50 2.98 10.00
N THR A 15 10.58 2.24 10.25
CA THR A 15 11.44 1.66 9.21
C THR A 15 10.87 0.36 8.63
N ASN A 16 9.83 -0.20 9.25
CA ASN A 16 9.13 -1.39 8.77
C ASN A 16 7.81 -1.00 8.11
N PRO A 17 7.45 -1.63 6.97
CA PRO A 17 6.18 -1.34 6.31
C PRO A 17 5.02 -1.90 7.14
N VAL A 18 3.99 -1.08 7.34
CA VAL A 18 2.73 -1.48 7.99
C VAL A 18 1.83 -2.28 7.06
N TYR A 19 1.99 -2.10 5.75
CA TYR A 19 1.26 -2.84 4.74
C TYR A 19 2.11 -2.95 3.48
N THR A 20 2.05 -4.09 2.78
CA THR A 20 2.68 -4.26 1.47
C THR A 20 1.67 -4.82 0.50
N TYR A 21 1.63 -4.27 -0.71
CA TYR A 21 0.67 -4.62 -1.74
C TYR A 21 1.36 -4.73 -3.10
N SER A 22 1.11 -5.80 -3.84
CA SER A 22 1.65 -5.99 -5.19
C SER A 22 0.53 -5.79 -6.21
N LEU A 23 0.80 -5.01 -7.25
CA LEU A 23 -0.10 -4.86 -8.39
C LEU A 23 0.66 -4.77 -9.70
N ASP A 24 -0.01 -5.03 -10.81
CA ASP A 24 0.57 -4.86 -12.13
C ASP A 24 0.98 -3.39 -12.35
N SER A 25 2.16 -3.16 -12.94
CA SER A 25 2.67 -1.81 -13.22
C SER A 25 1.78 -0.97 -14.16
N GLN A 26 0.90 -1.60 -14.94
CA GLN A 26 -0.07 -0.95 -15.83
C GLN A 26 -1.45 -0.78 -15.19
N ASP A 27 -1.63 -1.17 -13.93
CA ASP A 27 -2.90 -1.05 -13.25
C ASP A 27 -3.27 0.42 -13.02
N SER A 28 -4.45 0.82 -13.48
CA SER A 28 -4.93 2.20 -13.37
C SER A 28 -5.13 2.66 -11.93
N ARG A 29 -5.34 1.74 -10.98
CA ARG A 29 -5.46 2.02 -9.55
C ARG A 29 -4.15 2.52 -8.95
N LEU A 30 -3.01 2.11 -9.54
CA LEU A 30 -1.70 2.59 -9.11
C LEU A 30 -1.66 4.11 -9.14
N THR A 31 -1.99 4.69 -10.30
CA THR A 31 -1.96 6.12 -10.53
C THR A 31 -2.77 6.89 -9.48
N GLN A 32 -3.96 6.40 -9.13
CA GLN A 32 -4.82 7.02 -8.13
C GLN A 32 -4.19 7.06 -6.74
N VAL A 33 -3.51 5.98 -6.32
CA VAL A 33 -2.78 5.96 -5.05
C VAL A 33 -1.60 6.94 -5.10
N LEU A 34 -0.85 6.95 -6.21
CA LEU A 34 0.36 7.73 -6.36
C LEU A 34 0.13 9.25 -6.41
N GLU A 35 -1.03 9.71 -6.87
CA GLU A 35 -1.40 11.13 -6.87
C GLU A 35 -1.71 11.68 -5.47
N ASP A 36 -2.13 10.82 -4.54
CA ASP A 36 -2.63 11.23 -3.23
C ASP A 36 -1.58 11.20 -2.11
N VAL A 37 -0.57 10.34 -2.24
CA VAL A 37 0.38 10.03 -1.17
C VAL A 37 1.79 10.50 -1.48
N ARG A 38 2.57 10.81 -0.43
CA ARG A 38 4.01 11.04 -0.60
C ARG A 38 4.70 9.70 -0.78
N MET A 39 5.36 9.52 -1.91
CA MET A 39 6.03 8.27 -2.24
C MET A 39 7.42 8.46 -2.84
N VAL A 40 8.23 7.41 -2.76
CA VAL A 40 9.53 7.28 -3.43
C VAL A 40 9.51 6.01 -4.26
N ARG A 41 9.85 6.09 -5.55
CA ARG A 41 9.92 4.94 -6.44
C ARG A 41 11.37 4.52 -6.68
N HIS A 42 11.66 3.23 -6.53
CA HIS A 42 12.94 2.62 -6.84
C HIS A 42 12.70 1.34 -7.66
N GLY A 43 12.85 1.46 -8.99
CA GLY A 43 12.47 0.40 -9.92
C GLY A 43 10.97 0.08 -9.83
N ASN A 44 10.70 -1.18 -9.52
CA ASN A 44 9.38 -1.78 -9.30
C ASN A 44 8.93 -1.72 -7.83
N HIS A 45 9.70 -1.09 -6.94
CA HIS A 45 9.30 -0.83 -5.56
C HIS A 45 8.85 0.62 -5.38
N ILE A 46 7.75 0.84 -4.69
CA ILE A 46 7.22 2.14 -4.31
C ILE A 46 7.06 2.18 -2.80
N PHE A 47 7.78 3.10 -2.17
CA PHE A 47 7.75 3.35 -0.74
C PHE A 47 6.77 4.49 -0.48
N VAL A 48 5.65 4.20 0.14
CA VAL A 48 4.59 5.17 0.47
C VAL A 48 4.74 5.59 1.93
N HIS A 49 5.00 6.87 2.17
CA HIS A 49 5.11 7.42 3.52
C HIS A 49 3.80 8.06 3.93
N LEU A 50 3.13 7.42 4.89
CA LEU A 50 1.85 7.84 5.42
C LEU A 50 2.04 8.84 6.56
N ARG A 51 1.23 9.89 6.56
CA ARG A 51 1.14 10.91 7.61
C ARG A 51 0.13 10.55 8.69
N SER A 52 -0.90 9.78 8.33
CA SER A 52 -1.97 9.31 9.22
C SER A 52 -2.50 7.96 8.76
N GLU A 53 -3.23 7.27 9.64
CA GLU A 53 -3.94 6.03 9.32
C GLU A 53 -5.02 6.25 8.24
N PHE A 54 -5.61 7.44 8.17
CA PHE A 54 -6.58 7.81 7.13
C PHE A 54 -6.02 7.77 5.71
N GLU A 55 -4.73 8.08 5.53
CA GLU A 55 -4.09 7.96 4.20
C GLU A 55 -3.93 6.50 3.79
N LEU A 56 -3.72 5.59 4.74
CA LEU A 56 -3.69 4.16 4.46
C LEU A 56 -5.07 3.68 4.03
N GLU A 57 -6.11 4.01 4.79
CA GLU A 57 -7.49 3.64 4.46
C GLU A 57 -7.90 4.13 3.07
N ARG A 58 -7.54 5.38 2.72
CA ARG A 58 -7.80 5.95 1.40
C ARG A 58 -7.02 5.23 0.29
N ALA A 59 -5.72 4.99 0.49
CA ALA A 59 -4.92 4.24 -0.48
C ALA A 59 -5.47 2.82 -0.70
N LEU A 60 -5.87 2.13 0.36
CA LEU A 60 -6.50 0.82 0.28
C LEU A 60 -7.86 0.89 -0.44
N CYS A 61 -8.64 1.94 -0.21
CA CYS A 61 -9.90 2.16 -0.93
C CYS A 61 -9.68 2.28 -2.45
N PHE A 62 -8.68 3.05 -2.90
CA PHE A 62 -8.31 3.15 -4.33
C PHE A 62 -7.85 1.81 -4.91
N LEU A 63 -7.15 1.00 -4.11
CA LEU A 63 -6.75 -0.36 -4.51
C LEU A 63 -7.93 -1.35 -4.51
N GLY A 64 -9.14 -0.93 -4.17
CA GLY A 64 -10.32 -1.79 -4.11
C GLY A 64 -10.42 -2.62 -2.83
N HIS A 65 -9.50 -2.41 -1.87
CA HIS A 65 -9.61 -2.94 -0.52
C HIS A 65 -10.62 -2.10 0.27
N ASN A 66 -11.91 -2.34 0.01
CA ASN A 66 -12.97 -1.87 0.90
C ASN A 66 -12.88 -2.68 2.20
N GLN A 67 -12.22 -2.13 3.22
CA GLN A 67 -12.24 -2.70 4.57
C GLN A 67 -13.67 -2.61 5.14
N LYS A 68 -14.50 -3.60 4.81
CA LYS A 68 -15.57 -4.06 5.72
C LYS A 68 -15.14 -5.24 6.57
N GLN A 69 -13.97 -5.83 6.32
CA GLN A 69 -13.41 -6.89 7.13
C GLN A 69 -11.89 -6.84 7.11
N THR A 70 -11.30 -6.11 8.04
CA THR A 70 -10.04 -6.55 8.61
C THR A 70 -10.13 -6.29 10.10
N LYS A 71 -10.84 -7.20 10.79
CA LYS A 71 -10.48 -7.48 12.18
C LYS A 71 -8.97 -7.66 12.14
N LEU A 72 -8.27 -6.77 12.83
CA LEU A 72 -6.92 -7.01 13.28
C LEU A 72 -6.89 -8.45 13.77
N SER A 73 -6.30 -9.34 12.97
CA SER A 73 -5.75 -10.57 13.50
C SER A 73 -4.60 -10.11 14.39
N ALA A 74 -4.96 -9.68 15.60
CA ALA A 74 -4.11 -9.84 16.74
C ALA A 74 -3.82 -11.34 16.76
N SER A 75 -2.68 -11.71 16.19
CA SER A 75 -2.12 -13.04 16.37
C SER A 75 -2.06 -13.25 17.87
N SER A 76 -2.98 -14.06 18.38
CA SER A 76 -2.96 -14.61 19.71
C SER A 76 -1.67 -15.41 19.81
N ALA A 77 -0.62 -14.81 20.36
CA ALA A 77 0.48 -15.55 20.95
C ALA A 77 0.00 -15.98 22.34
N ALA A 78 -0.52 -17.20 22.41
CA ALA A 78 -0.70 -17.96 23.63
C ALA A 78 0.30 -19.12 23.60
#